data_AF-A0A7C5UFP9-F1
#
_entry.id   AF-A0A7C5UFP9-F1
#
_cell.length_a   1.000
_cell.length_b   1.000
_cell.length_c   1.000
_cell.angle_alpha   90.00
_cell.angle_beta   90.00
_cell.angle_gamma   90.00
#
_symmetry.space_group_name_H-M   'P 1'
#
loop_
_entity.id
_entity.type
_entity.pdbx_description
1 polymer ?
#
loop_
_entity_poly.entity_id
_entity_poly.type
_entity_poly.pdbx_seq_one_letter_code
_entity_poly.pdbx_strand_id
1 'polypeptide(L)'
;MRKGFTLIELLVVIAIVAILAAILFPVFSAVREKARATSCLSNSRQLGMAVAMYVQDWNEFFPTVRMPHGHGHGTSEAESWVDLMQPYSRNRLLHRCPSDTSPAWNDMHEPRTTSYG
;
A
#
# COMPACT_ATOMS: atom_id res chain seq x y z
N MET A 1 7.89 54.67 14.75
CA MET A 1 9.26 54.16 14.54
C MET A 1 9.17 52.70 14.13
N ARG A 2 9.58 52.33 12.92
CA ARG A 2 9.63 50.92 12.48
C ARG A 2 10.98 50.35 12.91
N LYS A 3 10.98 49.32 13.76
CA LYS A 3 12.18 48.51 14.02
C LYS A 3 12.51 47.75 12.73
N GLY A 4 13.70 48.00 12.17
CA GLY A 4 14.23 47.23 11.05
C GLY A 4 14.74 45.88 11.56
N PHE A 5 14.50 44.82 10.79
CA PHE A 5 15.05 43.50 11.04
C PHE A 5 16.56 43.56 10.80
N THR A 6 17.36 43.03 11.72
CA THR A 6 18.82 43.01 11.53
C THR A 6 19.21 41.84 10.61
N LEU A 7 20.25 42.02 9.80
CA LEU A 7 20.77 40.96 8.92
C LEU A 7 21.14 39.68 9.70
N ILE A 8 21.63 39.83 10.93
CA ILE A 8 22.00 38.71 11.80
C ILE A 8 20.80 37.92 12.29
N GLU A 9 19.68 38.56 12.61
CA GLU A 9 18.44 37.86 12.98
C GLU A 9 17.95 36.99 11.82
N LEU A 10 17.99 37.51 10.59
CA LEU A 10 17.58 36.74 9.41
C LEU A 10 18.53 35.56 9.15
N LEU A 11 19.84 35.79 9.30
CA LEU A 11 20.88 34.79 9.06
C LEU A 11 20.81 33.62 10.06
N VAL A 12 20.56 33.91 11.34
CA VAL A 12 20.40 32.87 12.36
C VAL A 12 19.15 32.02 12.10
N VAL A 13 18.05 32.64 11.67
CA VAL A 13 16.81 31.91 11.36
C VAL A 13 16.99 30.92 10.22
N ILE A 14 17.59 31.36 9.10
CA ILE A 14 17.83 30.44 7.97
C ILE A 14 18.79 29.32 8.35
N ALA A 15 19.78 29.59 9.21
CA ALA A 15 20.72 28.58 9.69
C ALA A 15 20.00 27.50 10.51
N ILE A 16 19.11 27.89 11.43
CA ILE A 16 18.32 26.94 12.23
C ILE A 16 17.38 26.13 11.33
N VAL A 17 16.67 26.78 10.39
CA VAL A 17 15.77 26.09 9.45
C VAL A 17 16.53 25.07 8.60
N ALA A 18 17.74 25.42 8.13
CA ALA A 18 18.57 24.50 7.35
C ALA A 18 18.97 23.25 8.15
N ILE A 19 19.36 23.41 9.42
CA ILE A 19 19.70 22.30 10.31
C ILE A 19 18.48 21.40 10.56
N LEU A 20 17.32 22.00 10.86
CA LEU A 20 16.09 21.24 11.09
C LEU A 20 15.66 20.48 9.84
N ALA A 21 15.70 21.12 8.67
CA ALA A 21 15.35 20.50 7.40
C ALA A 21 16.29 19.31 7.08
N ALA A 22 17.59 19.45 7.32
CA ALA A 22 18.57 18.40 7.09
C ALA A 22 18.29 17.11 7.89
N ILE A 23 17.75 17.23 9.11
CA ILE A 23 17.35 16.07 9.94
C ILE A 23 15.95 15.58 9.56
N LEU A 24 15.04 16.49 9.20
CA LEU A 24 13.66 16.15 8.90
C LEU A 24 13.53 15.31 7.62
N PHE A 25 14.30 15.61 6.56
CA PHE A 25 14.26 14.86 5.30
C PHE A 25 14.53 13.34 5.44
N PRO A 26 15.64 12.90 6.07
CA PRO A 26 15.92 11.47 6.22
C PRO A 26 14.93 10.77 7.16
N VAL A 27 14.47 11.46 8.21
CA VAL A 27 13.48 10.90 9.14
C VAL A 27 12.12 10.73 8.45
N PHE A 28 11.71 11.72 7.66
CA PHE A 28 10.43 11.69 6.97
C PHE A 28 10.33 10.55 5.95
N SER A 29 11.39 10.28 5.20
CA SER A 29 11.41 9.16 4.24
C SER A 29 11.26 7.81 4.95
N ALA A 30 11.96 7.62 6.08
CA ALA A 30 11.83 6.41 6.90
C ALA A 30 10.43 6.24 7.49
N VAL A 31 9.84 7.32 8.03
CA VAL A 31 8.47 7.30 8.57
C VAL A 31 7.45 6.94 7.50
N ARG A 32 7.59 7.50 6.29
CA ARG A 32 6.70 7.19 5.16
C ARG A 32 6.74 5.71 4.80
N GLU A 33 7.92 5.10 4.79
CA GLU A 33 8.05 3.68 4.50
C GLU A 33 7.44 2.81 5.60
N LYS A 34 7.65 3.17 6.88
CA LYS A 34 7.00 2.48 8.00
C LYS A 34 5.47 2.58 7.94
N ALA A 35 4.92 3.71 7.50
CA ALA A 35 3.48 3.88 7.32
C ALA A 35 2.93 2.97 6.20
N ARG A 36 3.65 2.84 5.08
CA ARG A 36 3.31 1.90 3.99
C ARG A 36 3.33 0.46 4.48
N ALA A 37 4.41 0.04 5.16
CA ALA A 37 4.53 -1.29 5.72
C ALA A 37 3.41 -1.61 6.72
N THR A 38 3.05 -0.65 7.58
CA THR A 38 1.93 -0.78 8.53
C THR A 38 0.60 -0.98 7.81
N SER A 39 0.40 -0.27 6.70
CA SER A 39 -0.80 -0.42 5.86
C SER A 39 -0.87 -1.82 5.25
N CYS A 40 0.23 -2.33 4.73
CA CYS A 40 0.30 -3.70 4.18
C CYS A 40 0.06 -4.76 5.26
N LEU A 41 0.66 -4.61 6.44
CA LEU A 41 0.47 -5.53 7.55
C LEU A 41 -0.99 -5.55 8.03
N SER A 42 -1.60 -4.37 8.15
CA SER A 42 -3.01 -4.24 8.50
C SER A 42 -3.91 -4.92 7.46
N ASN A 43 -3.58 -4.75 6.17
CA ASN A 43 -4.30 -5.41 5.08
C ASN A 43 -4.18 -6.94 5.15
N SER A 44 -2.98 -7.49 5.38
CA SER A 44 -2.78 -8.93 5.50
C SER A 44 -3.55 -9.53 6.68
N ARG A 45 -3.64 -8.81 7.81
CA ARG A 45 -4.47 -9.24 8.95
C ARG A 45 -5.95 -9.27 8.59
N GLN A 46 -6.45 -8.23 7.90
CA GLN A 46 -7.83 -8.17 7.44
C GLN A 46 -8.14 -9.27 6.42
N LEU A 47 -7.23 -9.54 5.49
CA LEU A 47 -7.34 -10.67 4.55
C LEU A 47 -7.41 -12.01 5.29
N GLY A 48 -6.53 -12.25 6.26
CA GLY A 48 -6.56 -13.50 7.03
C GLY A 48 -7.89 -13.72 7.76
N MET A 49 -8.46 -12.66 8.34
CA MET A 49 -9.79 -12.73 8.97
C MET A 49 -10.89 -12.96 7.94
N ALA A 50 -10.85 -12.26 6.80
CA ALA A 50 -11.81 -12.41 5.72
C ALA A 50 -11.82 -13.84 5.16
N VAL A 51 -10.64 -14.43 4.94
CA VAL A 51 -10.48 -15.82 4.51
C VAL A 51 -11.03 -16.79 5.55
N ALA A 52 -10.76 -16.57 6.84
CA ALA A 52 -11.29 -17.42 7.89
C ALA A 52 -12.83 -17.42 7.92
N MET A 53 -13.46 -16.25 7.73
CA MET A 53 -14.93 -16.15 7.63
C MET A 53 -15.45 -16.80 6.35
N TYR A 54 -14.79 -16.58 5.21
CA TYR A 54 -15.17 -17.22 3.95
C TYR A 54 -15.18 -18.75 4.06
N VAL A 55 -14.13 -19.33 4.64
CA VAL A 55 -13.98 -20.79 4.80
C VAL A 55 -15.10 -21.37 5.66
N GLN A 56 -15.54 -20.62 6.69
CA GLN A 56 -16.68 -21.01 7.54
C GLN A 56 -18.01 -21.01 6.76
N ASP A 57 -18.21 -20.02 5.89
CA ASP A 57 -19.44 -19.90 5.10
C ASP A 57 -19.48 -20.88 3.91
N TRP A 58 -18.31 -21.29 3.40
CA TRP A 58 -18.16 -22.12 2.20
C TRP A 58 -17.69 -23.55 2.47
N ASN A 59 -18.27 -24.25 3.45
CA ASN A 59 -18.02 -25.68 3.73
C ASN A 59 -16.51 -26.03 3.76
N GLU A 60 -15.71 -25.20 4.42
CA GLU A 60 -14.25 -25.37 4.56
C GLU A 60 -13.43 -25.24 3.25
N PHE A 61 -14.04 -24.79 2.15
CA PHE A 61 -13.31 -24.48 0.92
C PHE A 61 -12.57 -23.15 1.04
N PHE A 62 -11.29 -23.15 0.67
CA PHE A 62 -10.50 -21.94 0.54
C PHE A 62 -10.91 -21.15 -0.72
N PRO A 63 -10.75 -19.81 -0.71
CA PRO A 63 -11.01 -19.02 -1.89
C PRO A 63 -10.08 -19.44 -3.02
N THR A 64 -10.67 -19.82 -4.16
CA THR A 64 -9.93 -20.15 -5.36
C THR A 64 -9.87 -18.93 -6.26
N VAL A 65 -8.71 -18.69 -6.88
CA VAL A 65 -8.63 -17.69 -7.94
C VAL A 65 -9.28 -18.33 -9.16
N ARG A 66 -10.32 -17.70 -9.73
CA ARG A 66 -10.79 -18.05 -11.06
C ARG A 66 -9.72 -17.62 -12.07
N MET A 67 -8.64 -18.39 -12.17
CA MET A 67 -7.66 -18.24 -13.25
C MET A 67 -8.39 -18.62 -14.55
N PRO A 68 -8.57 -17.69 -15.51
CA PRO A 68 -9.04 -18.08 -16.83
C PRO A 68 -8.00 -19.04 -17.41
N HIS A 69 -8.34 -20.32 -17.51
CA HIS A 69 -7.49 -21.31 -18.18
C HIS A 69 -7.68 -21.13 -19.70
N GLY A 70 -7.05 -20.11 -20.27
CA GLY A 70 -7.10 -19.91 -21.71
C GLY A 70 -6.45 -18.61 -22.15
N HIS A 71 -5.50 -18.72 -23.06
CA HIS A 71 -4.94 -17.61 -23.84
C HIS A 71 -6.08 -16.87 -24.56
N GLY A 72 -6.52 -15.75 -24.00
CA GLY A 72 -7.58 -14.94 -24.58
C GLY A 72 -7.44 -13.50 -24.12
N HIS A 73 -6.84 -12.67 -24.98
CA HIS A 73 -6.96 -11.22 -24.92
C HIS A 73 -8.46 -10.86 -24.95
N GLY A 74 -9.05 -10.50 -23.80
CA GLY A 74 -10.47 -10.20 -23.73
C GLY A 74 -10.91 -9.71 -22.35
N THR A 75 -10.75 -8.40 -22.15
CA THR A 75 -11.44 -7.46 -21.23
C THR A 75 -12.55 -8.00 -20.31
N SER A 76 -12.24 -8.92 -19.41
CA SER A 76 -13.03 -9.11 -18.20
C SER A 76 -12.06 -9.11 -17.04
N GLU A 77 -12.29 -8.19 -16.11
CA GLU A 77 -11.62 -8.16 -14.82
C GLU A 77 -11.81 -9.54 -14.18
N ALA A 78 -10.84 -10.45 -14.37
CA ALA A 78 -10.91 -11.71 -13.66
C ALA A 78 -10.89 -11.35 -12.18
N GLU A 79 -11.97 -11.58 -11.46
CA GLU A 79 -12.09 -11.20 -10.07
C GLU A 79 -10.87 -11.75 -9.31
N SER A 80 -10.13 -10.89 -8.63
CA SER A 80 -9.07 -11.32 -7.74
C SER A 80 -9.72 -12.13 -6.62
N TRP A 81 -9.04 -13.13 -6.07
CA TRP A 81 -9.55 -13.76 -4.86
C TRP A 81 -9.71 -12.74 -3.71
N VAL A 82 -8.96 -11.63 -3.75
CA VAL A 82 -9.13 -10.48 -2.85
C VAL A 82 -10.48 -9.78 -3.07
N ASP A 83 -11.00 -9.73 -4.30
CA ASP A 83 -12.35 -9.21 -4.59
C ASP A 83 -13.43 -10.11 -3.97
N LEU A 84 -13.25 -11.43 -4.03
CA LEU A 84 -14.13 -12.39 -3.36
C LEU A 84 -14.16 -12.20 -1.83
N MET A 85 -13.07 -11.69 -1.25
CA MET A 85 -12.99 -11.43 0.19
C MET A 85 -13.58 -10.08 0.61
N GLN A 86 -13.85 -9.15 -0.32
CA GLN A 86 -14.34 -7.80 0.03
C GLN A 86 -15.63 -7.82 0.88
N PRO A 87 -16.63 -8.69 0.65
CA PRO A 87 -17.83 -8.74 1.48
C PRO A 87 -17.55 -9.07 2.95
N TYR A 88 -16.45 -9.77 3.23
CA TYR A 88 -16.03 -10.19 4.56
C TYR A 88 -15.14 -9.14 5.26
N SER A 89 -14.86 -8.01 4.61
CA SER A 89 -14.09 -6.92 5.19
C SER A 89 -14.90 -5.63 5.23
N ARG A 90 -14.88 -4.93 6.37
CA ARG A 90 -15.49 -3.59 6.46
C ARG A 90 -14.71 -2.51 5.72
N ASN A 91 -13.40 -2.72 5.58
CA ASN A 91 -12.51 -1.81 4.87
C ASN A 91 -12.12 -2.42 3.53
N ARG A 92 -11.91 -1.56 2.52
CA ARG A 92 -11.43 -2.00 1.21
C ARG A 92 -10.08 -2.70 1.35
N LEU A 93 -10.05 -3.97 0.99
CA LEU A 93 -8.83 -4.76 0.92
C LEU A 93 -7.95 -4.28 -0.24
N LEU A 94 -6.66 -4.16 0.02
CA LEU A 94 -5.67 -3.77 -0.97
C LEU A 94 -5.23 -5.00 -1.76
N HIS A 95 -5.31 -4.89 -3.09
CA HIS A 95 -4.74 -5.89 -4.00
C HIS A 95 -3.22 -5.81 -4.03
N ARG A 96 -2.66 -4.60 -3.87
CA ARG A 96 -1.22 -4.32 -3.91
C ARG A 96 -0.79 -3.63 -2.63
N CYS A 97 0.26 -4.15 -2.01
CA CYS A 97 0.93 -3.47 -0.90
C CYS A 97 1.62 -2.19 -1.41
N PRO A 98 1.43 -1.02 -0.78
CA PRO A 98 2.11 0.22 -1.19
C PRO A 98 3.64 0.18 -1.14
N SER A 99 4.23 -0.78 -0.41
CA SER A 99 5.68 -1.04 -0.41
C SER A 99 6.13 -2.02 -1.51
N ASP A 100 5.19 -2.66 -2.23
CA ASP A 100 5.51 -3.60 -3.30
C ASP A 100 5.87 -2.84 -4.59
N THR A 101 7.17 -2.81 -4.90
CA THR A 101 7.73 -2.20 -6.11
C THR A 101 7.96 -3.21 -7.24
N SER A 102 7.44 -4.44 -7.12
CA SER A 102 7.62 -5.47 -8.14
C SER A 102 7.10 -4.98 -9.51
N PRO A 103 7.89 -5.17 -10.60
CA PRO A 103 7.47 -4.81 -11.95
C PRO A 103 6.29 -5.67 -12.45
N ALA A 104 6.05 -6.83 -11.84
CA ALA A 104 4.95 -7.73 -12.19
C ALA A 104 3.55 -7.08 -12.08
N TRP A 105 3.41 -6.01 -11.29
CA TRP A 105 2.15 -5.24 -11.22
C TRP A 105 1.85 -4.39 -12.44
N ASN A 106 2.88 -4.04 -13.20
CA ASN A 106 2.77 -3.16 -14.36
C ASN A 106 2.81 -3.95 -15.67
N ASP A 107 3.15 -5.25 -15.60
CA ASP A 107 3.17 -6.12 -16.76
C ASP A 107 1.77 -6.68 -17.03
N MET A 108 1.20 -6.28 -18.17
CA MET A 108 -0.11 -6.76 -18.61
C MET A 108 -0.03 -8.16 -19.27
N HIS A 109 1.18 -8.67 -19.55
CA HIS A 109 1.40 -9.93 -20.26
C HIS A 109 1.65 -11.13 -19.31
N GLU A 110 2.05 -10.87 -18.07
CA GLU A 110 2.16 -11.88 -17.00
C GLU A 110 1.14 -11.60 -15.90
N PRO A 111 -0.14 -11.99 -16.09
CA PRO A 111 -1.16 -11.73 -15.10
C PRO A 111 -0.92 -12.61 -13.86
N ARG A 112 -0.58 -11.95 -12.74
CA ARG A 112 -0.85 -12.39 -11.35
C ARG A 112 0.15 -13.39 -10.73
N THR A 113 1.40 -12.96 -10.59
CA THR A 113 2.36 -13.56 -9.64
C THR A 113 2.69 -12.55 -8.54
N THR A 114 1.67 -11.91 -7.95
CA THR A 114 1.84 -10.73 -7.09
C THR A 114 1.83 -11.09 -5.59
N SER A 115 2.16 -10.12 -4.72
CA SER A 115 2.35 -10.29 -3.26
C SER A 115 1.20 -10.97 -2.49
N TYR A 116 0.01 -11.08 -3.08
CA TYR A 116 -1.15 -11.72 -2.46
C TYR A 116 -1.66 -12.91 -3.29
N GLY A 117 -0.99 -13.32 -4.37
CA GLY A 117 -1.47 -14.28 -5.37
C GLY A 117 -1.77 -13.56 -6.68
#